data_AF-A0A2M7ZWM4-F1
#
_entry.id   AF-A0A2M7ZWM4-F1
#
_cell.length_a   1.000
_cell.length_b   1.000
_cell.length_c   1.000
_cell.angle_alpha   90.00
_cell.angle_beta   90.00
_cell.angle_gamma   90.00
#
_symmetry.space_group_name_H-M   'P 1'
#
loop_
_entity.id
_entity.type
_entity.pdbx_description
1 polymer ?
#
loop_
_entity_poly.entity_id
_entity_poly.type
_entity_poly.pdbx_seq_one_letter_code
_entity_poly.pdbx_strand_id
1 'polypeptide(L)'
;MSLFSETMAKAISEYRLLLRRYLNQVERMTKLQKLRLRDSDIFKNDLALYQVGNAIIADIEAHMMIPDKGYYSYSGIKQFCEFLKDYLSHYRVEGDQVVHRAQKASRALLDAIQLAGLPREKLSETITTQLFECNKTIVDNGSEEQCELQMQLLARQQAQNPGFYTRIIAHLESLLHSRETQQAQAA
;
A
#
# COMPACT_ATOMS: atom_id res chain seq x y z
N MET A 1 -6.56 -0.77 19.47
CA MET A 1 -6.89 -1.05 18.06
C MET A 1 -5.76 -0.48 17.22
N SER A 2 -5.48 -1.00 16.02
CA SER A 2 -4.45 -0.40 15.16
C SER A 2 -4.98 0.92 14.58
N LEU A 3 -4.08 1.83 14.16
CA LEU A 3 -4.48 3.06 13.46
C LEU A 3 -5.34 2.74 12.23
N PHE A 4 -5.02 1.62 11.55
CA PHE A 4 -5.80 1.10 10.45
C PHE A 4 -7.21 0.71 10.86
N SER A 5 -7.37 -0.11 11.91
CA SER A 5 -8.71 -0.52 12.36
C SER A 5 -9.57 0.68 12.78
N GLU A 6 -8.98 1.67 13.45
CA GLU A 6 -9.69 2.89 13.88
C GLU A 6 -10.15 3.74 12.69
N THR A 7 -9.28 3.90 11.70
CA THR A 7 -9.58 4.68 10.48
C THR A 7 -10.66 3.99 9.67
N MET A 8 -10.56 2.66 9.50
CA MET A 8 -11.56 1.87 8.80
C MET A 8 -12.90 1.84 9.53
N ALA A 9 -12.92 1.80 10.86
CA ALA A 9 -14.16 1.85 11.63
C ALA A 9 -14.88 3.20 11.47
N LYS A 10 -14.14 4.31 11.41
CA LYS A 10 -14.68 5.63 11.09
C LYS A 10 -15.22 5.67 9.66
N ALA A 11 -14.45 5.19 8.68
CA ALA A 11 -14.88 5.14 7.28
C ALA A 11 -16.16 4.31 7.08
N ILE A 12 -16.27 3.14 7.73
CA ILE A 12 -17.49 2.33 7.73
C ILE A 12 -18.66 3.11 8.33
N SER A 13 -18.44 3.82 9.43
CA SER A 13 -19.48 4.62 10.09
C SER A 13 -19.97 5.77 9.20
N GLU A 14 -19.06 6.48 8.55
CA GLU A 14 -19.36 7.53 7.56
C GLU A 14 -20.12 6.97 6.37
N TYR A 15 -19.69 5.83 5.82
CA TYR A 15 -20.40 5.19 4.73
C TYR A 15 -21.83 4.76 5.13
N ARG A 16 -22.04 4.24 6.35
CA ARG A 16 -23.40 3.97 6.85
C ARG A 16 -24.27 5.23 6.91
N LEU A 17 -23.69 6.38 7.24
CA LEU A 17 -24.40 7.67 7.23
C LEU A 17 -24.75 8.10 5.79
N LEU A 18 -23.84 7.91 4.84
CA LEU A 18 -24.11 8.15 3.42
C LEU A 18 -25.25 7.26 2.93
N LEU A 19 -25.22 5.95 3.20
CA LEU A 19 -26.32 5.05 2.85
C LEU A 19 -27.68 5.50 3.42
N ARG A 20 -27.70 6.02 4.65
CA ARG A 20 -28.91 6.56 5.28
C ARG A 20 -29.42 7.83 4.60
N ARG A 21 -28.53 8.64 4.03
CA ARG A 21 -28.89 9.90 3.36
C ARG A 21 -29.41 9.70 1.94
N TYR A 22 -28.85 8.73 1.22
CA TYR A 22 -29.08 8.58 -0.22
C TYR A 22 -30.01 7.44 -0.61
N LEU A 23 -30.23 6.44 0.26
CA LEU A 23 -31.06 5.28 -0.05
C LEU A 23 -32.30 5.20 0.83
N ASN A 24 -33.35 4.56 0.31
CA ASN A 24 -34.52 4.24 1.12
C ASN A 24 -34.23 3.09 2.10
N GLN A 25 -35.15 2.83 3.03
CA GLN A 25 -34.93 1.85 4.10
C GLN A 25 -34.64 0.43 3.56
N VAL A 26 -35.33 -0.01 2.51
CA VAL A 26 -35.19 -1.36 1.96
C VAL A 26 -33.82 -1.52 1.29
N GLU A 27 -33.47 -0.59 0.41
CA GLU A 27 -32.17 -0.56 -0.28
C GLU A 27 -31.01 -0.49 0.71
N ARG A 28 -31.12 0.37 1.74
CA ARG A 28 -30.12 0.50 2.79
C ARG A 28 -29.92 -0.82 3.53
N MET A 29 -31.00 -1.51 3.91
CA MET A 29 -30.91 -2.79 4.63
C MET A 29 -30.24 -3.86 3.78
N THR A 30 -30.58 -3.93 2.49
CA THR A 30 -29.94 -4.84 1.53
C THR A 30 -28.44 -4.57 1.41
N LYS A 31 -28.02 -3.30 1.29
CA LYS A 31 -26.60 -2.94 1.22
C LYS A 31 -25.84 -3.25 2.51
N LEU A 32 -26.41 -2.93 3.67
CA LEU A 32 -25.81 -3.24 4.97
C LEU A 32 -25.60 -4.74 5.16
N GLN A 33 -26.53 -5.56 4.69
CA GLN A 33 -26.41 -7.02 4.75
C GLN A 33 -25.37 -7.55 3.75
N LYS A 34 -25.42 -7.10 2.49
CA LYS A 34 -24.49 -7.52 1.42
C LYS A 34 -23.03 -7.23 1.78
N LEU A 35 -22.77 -6.06 2.33
CA LEU A 35 -21.42 -5.62 2.73
C LEU A 35 -21.06 -6.02 4.17
N ARG A 36 -21.92 -6.80 4.85
CA ARG A 36 -21.76 -7.25 6.25
C ARG A 36 -21.45 -6.11 7.23
N LEU A 37 -21.92 -4.91 6.94
CA LEU A 37 -21.61 -3.70 7.72
C LEU A 37 -22.30 -3.66 9.08
N ARG A 38 -23.07 -4.68 9.50
CA ARG A 38 -23.62 -4.77 10.86
C ARG A 38 -22.93 -5.82 11.71
N ASP A 39 -22.10 -6.63 11.09
CA ASP A 39 -21.38 -7.71 11.73
C ASP A 39 -20.25 -7.13 12.59
N SER A 40 -20.20 -7.47 13.86
CA SER A 40 -19.13 -7.03 14.76
C SER A 40 -17.80 -7.74 14.49
N ASP A 41 -17.85 -8.91 13.84
CA ASP A 41 -16.67 -9.73 13.60
C ASP A 41 -15.74 -9.11 12.55
N ILE A 42 -16.25 -8.22 11.69
CA ILE A 42 -15.40 -7.48 10.74
C ILE A 42 -14.37 -6.60 11.45
N PHE A 43 -14.64 -6.14 12.67
CA PHE A 43 -13.72 -5.29 13.44
C PHE A 43 -12.66 -6.09 14.21
N LYS A 44 -12.75 -7.42 14.20
CA LYS A 44 -11.78 -8.30 14.87
C LYS A 44 -10.56 -8.60 13.99
N ASN A 45 -10.65 -8.37 12.68
CA ASN A 45 -9.59 -8.68 11.74
C ASN A 45 -9.38 -7.52 10.75
N ASP A 46 -8.15 -7.00 10.69
CA ASP A 46 -7.76 -5.93 9.76
C ASP A 46 -7.92 -6.37 8.29
N LEU A 47 -7.73 -7.66 7.96
CA LEU A 47 -7.99 -8.17 6.62
C LEU A 47 -9.47 -8.03 6.24
N ALA A 48 -10.38 -8.34 7.17
CA ALA A 48 -11.81 -8.18 6.94
C ALA A 48 -12.16 -6.70 6.73
N LEU A 49 -11.56 -5.79 7.51
CA LEU A 49 -11.72 -4.34 7.32
C LEU A 49 -11.19 -3.89 5.95
N TYR A 50 -10.03 -4.38 5.53
CA TYR A 50 -9.45 -4.07 4.21
C TYR A 50 -10.36 -4.53 3.05
N GLN A 51 -10.90 -5.75 3.15
CA GLN A 51 -11.84 -6.28 2.17
C GLN A 51 -13.15 -5.47 2.14
N VAL A 52 -13.69 -5.12 3.31
CA VAL A 52 -14.89 -4.28 3.43
C VAL A 52 -14.65 -2.89 2.82
N GLY A 53 -13.48 -2.29 3.07
CA GLY A 53 -13.10 -1.01 2.48
C GLY A 53 -13.12 -1.03 0.95
N ASN A 54 -12.50 -2.06 0.35
CA ASN A 54 -12.53 -2.24 -1.10
C ASN A 54 -13.96 -2.49 -1.63
N ALA A 55 -14.78 -3.24 -0.89
CA ALA A 55 -16.17 -3.48 -1.27
C ALA A 55 -17.03 -2.20 -1.20
N ILE A 56 -16.75 -1.30 -0.25
CA ILE A 56 -17.39 0.02 -0.17
C ILE A 56 -17.01 0.88 -1.39
N ILE A 57 -15.73 0.91 -1.76
CA ILE A 57 -15.26 1.64 -2.96
C ILE A 57 -16.02 1.14 -4.19
N ALA A 58 -16.00 -0.18 -4.42
CA ALA A 58 -16.67 -0.78 -5.57
C ALA A 58 -18.19 -0.50 -5.59
N ASP A 59 -18.83 -0.49 -4.42
CA ASP A 59 -20.25 -0.16 -4.33
C ASP A 59 -20.54 1.30 -4.72
N ILE A 60 -19.71 2.24 -4.23
CA ILE A 60 -19.85 3.66 -4.54
C ILE A 60 -19.66 3.90 -6.04
N GLU A 61 -18.61 3.34 -6.62
CA GLU A 61 -18.30 3.47 -8.05
C GLU A 61 -19.42 2.94 -8.94
N ALA A 62 -19.99 1.79 -8.59
CA ALA A 62 -21.02 1.15 -9.41
C ALA A 62 -22.41 1.77 -9.25
N HIS A 63 -22.74 2.39 -8.10
CA HIS A 63 -24.13 2.74 -7.79
C HIS A 63 -24.37 4.16 -7.27
N MET A 64 -23.32 4.88 -6.84
CA MET A 64 -23.48 6.16 -6.12
C MET A 64 -22.70 7.33 -6.74
N MET A 65 -21.88 7.07 -7.76
CA MET A 65 -21.25 8.13 -8.55
C MET A 65 -22.30 8.81 -9.45
N ILE A 66 -22.92 9.86 -8.93
CA ILE A 66 -23.80 10.73 -9.71
C ILE A 66 -22.91 11.67 -10.54
N PRO A 67 -23.09 11.76 -11.87
CA PRO A 67 -22.30 12.68 -12.69
C PRO A 67 -22.54 14.13 -12.25
N ASP A 68 -21.45 14.89 -12.17
CA ASP A 68 -21.42 16.29 -11.77
C ASP A 68 -22.30 17.14 -12.69
N LYS A 69 -23.49 17.53 -12.20
CA LYS A 69 -24.36 18.49 -12.89
C LYS A 69 -23.96 19.91 -12.48
N GLY A 70 -22.92 20.43 -13.13
CA GLY A 70 -22.57 21.85 -13.11
C GLY A 70 -21.19 22.18 -12.52
N TYR A 71 -20.72 23.40 -12.79
CA TYR A 71 -19.38 23.91 -12.45
C TYR A 71 -19.07 23.96 -10.93
N TYR A 72 -20.07 23.74 -10.07
CA TYR A 72 -19.97 23.78 -8.61
C TYR A 72 -20.53 22.54 -7.90
N SER A 73 -20.79 21.43 -8.60
CA SER A 73 -21.28 20.22 -7.93
C SER A 73 -20.15 19.56 -7.13
N TYR A 74 -20.18 19.77 -5.82
CA TYR A 74 -19.29 19.14 -4.86
C TYR A 74 -19.96 17.85 -4.34
N SER A 75 -19.49 16.69 -4.78
CA SER A 75 -19.99 15.41 -4.28
C SER A 75 -19.14 14.90 -3.12
N GLY A 76 -19.64 15.02 -1.89
CA GLY A 76 -19.00 14.42 -0.71
C GLY A 76 -18.82 12.89 -0.81
N ILE A 77 -19.62 12.22 -1.65
CA ILE A 77 -19.44 10.78 -1.95
C ILE A 77 -18.17 10.54 -2.75
N LYS A 78 -17.89 11.39 -3.75
CA LYS A 78 -16.70 11.27 -4.60
C LYS A 78 -15.44 11.45 -3.78
N GLN A 79 -15.40 12.48 -2.94
CA GLN A 79 -14.26 12.73 -2.05
C GLN A 79 -14.04 11.62 -1.03
N PHE A 80 -15.12 11.09 -0.44
CA PHE A 80 -15.02 9.94 0.46
C PHE A 80 -14.44 8.72 -0.26
N CYS A 81 -14.87 8.47 -1.50
CA CYS A 81 -14.34 7.37 -2.32
C CYS A 81 -12.85 7.58 -2.66
N GLU A 82 -12.46 8.80 -3.07
CA GLU A 82 -11.07 9.16 -3.35
C GLU A 82 -10.19 9.02 -2.11
N PHE A 83 -10.64 9.52 -0.95
CA PHE A 83 -9.96 9.35 0.33
C PHE A 83 -9.76 7.87 0.67
N LEU A 84 -10.81 7.05 0.54
CA LEU A 84 -10.72 5.64 0.92
C LEU A 84 -9.81 4.85 -0.02
N LYS A 85 -9.83 5.18 -1.33
CA LYS A 85 -8.90 4.62 -2.32
C LYS A 85 -7.46 4.97 -2.00
N ASP A 86 -7.19 6.25 -1.78
CA ASP A 86 -5.85 6.74 -1.44
C ASP A 86 -5.36 6.06 -0.16
N TYR A 87 -6.18 6.05 0.89
CA TYR A 87 -5.83 5.42 2.16
C TYR A 87 -5.50 3.93 2.00
N LEU A 88 -6.35 3.15 1.33
CA LEU A 88 -6.11 1.71 1.13
C LEU A 88 -4.94 1.40 0.18
N SER A 89 -4.58 2.33 -0.71
CA SER A 89 -3.43 2.18 -1.61
C SER A 89 -2.10 2.07 -0.86
N HIS A 90 -2.01 2.67 0.33
CA HIS A 90 -0.84 2.60 1.21
C HIS A 90 -0.67 1.25 1.90
N TYR A 91 -1.65 0.36 1.79
CA TYR A 91 -1.64 -0.96 2.41
C TYR A 91 -1.61 -2.08 1.36
N ARG A 92 -1.16 -3.25 1.79
CA ARG A 92 -1.18 -4.48 1.01
C ARG A 92 -1.51 -5.65 1.92
N VAL A 93 -2.19 -6.65 1.37
CA VAL A 93 -2.42 -7.93 2.04
C VAL A 93 -1.25 -8.85 1.78
N GLU A 94 -0.64 -9.37 2.84
CA GLU A 94 0.39 -10.39 2.79
C GLU A 94 -0.02 -11.55 3.70
N GLY A 95 -0.36 -12.69 3.10
CA GLY A 95 -0.98 -13.79 3.82
C GLY A 95 -2.30 -13.35 4.46
N ASP A 96 -2.38 -13.41 5.79
CA ASP A 96 -3.55 -13.03 6.58
C ASP A 96 -3.38 -11.67 7.29
N GLN A 97 -2.39 -10.87 6.89
CA GLN A 97 -2.07 -9.59 7.53
C GLN A 97 -2.13 -8.41 6.55
N VAL A 98 -2.57 -7.27 7.06
CA VAL A 98 -2.56 -5.98 6.35
C VAL A 98 -1.32 -5.22 6.76
N VAL A 99 -0.45 -4.94 5.80
CA VAL A 99 0.84 -4.30 6.04
C VAL A 99 0.90 -2.95 5.33
N HIS A 100 1.41 -1.93 6.01
CA HIS A 100 1.66 -0.62 5.42
C HIS A 100 2.92 -0.67 4.55
N ARG A 101 2.79 -0.31 3.26
CA ARG A 101 3.86 -0.40 2.26
C ARG A 101 5.11 0.39 2.66
N ALA A 102 4.93 1.66 3.04
CA ALA A 102 6.05 2.52 3.47
C ALA A 102 6.79 1.98 4.71
N GLN A 103 6.08 1.43 5.70
CA GLN A 103 6.73 0.85 6.89
C GLN A 103 7.55 -0.39 6.51
N LYS A 104 7.03 -1.22 5.62
CA LYS A 104 7.74 -2.40 5.11
C LYS A 104 9.01 -2.00 4.35
N ALA A 105 8.92 -1.01 3.48
CA ALA A 105 10.06 -0.47 2.74
C ALA A 105 11.11 0.16 3.68
N SER A 106 10.69 0.95 4.67
CA SER A 106 11.59 1.53 5.67
C SER A 106 12.34 0.47 6.48
N ARG A 107 11.68 -0.62 6.86
CA ARG A 107 12.34 -1.73 7.55
C ARG A 107 13.38 -2.40 6.66
N ALA A 108 13.03 -2.70 5.42
CA ALA A 108 13.97 -3.27 4.45
C ALA A 108 15.17 -2.35 4.16
N LEU A 109 14.95 -1.03 4.16
CA LEU A 109 16.03 -0.05 4.01
C LEU A 109 16.97 -0.06 5.22
N LEU A 110 16.44 -0.12 6.44
CA LEU A 110 17.26 -0.24 7.66
C LEU A 110 18.08 -1.52 7.66
N ASP A 111 17.48 -2.64 7.28
CA ASP A 111 18.17 -3.93 7.15
C ASP A 111 19.27 -3.81 6.08
N ALA A 112 18.99 -3.19 4.93
CA ALA A 112 19.99 -2.94 3.89
C ALA A 112 21.15 -2.05 4.37
N ILE A 113 20.88 -0.99 5.14
CA ILE A 113 21.92 -0.13 5.73
C ILE A 113 22.84 -0.96 6.63
N GLN A 114 22.28 -1.80 7.49
CA GLN A 114 23.05 -2.63 8.40
C GLN A 114 23.92 -3.64 7.64
N LEU A 115 23.35 -4.31 6.63
CA LEU A 115 24.05 -5.29 5.81
C LEU A 115 25.15 -4.64 4.96
N ALA A 116 24.90 -3.47 4.41
CA ALA A 116 25.86 -2.72 3.62
C ALA A 116 27.00 -2.12 4.46
N GLY A 117 26.76 -1.91 5.76
CA GLY A 117 27.76 -1.46 6.73
C GLY A 117 28.66 -2.55 7.30
N LEU A 118 28.47 -3.83 6.91
CA LEU A 118 29.29 -4.93 7.41
C LEU A 118 30.74 -4.84 6.91
N PRO A 119 31.73 -5.23 7.73
CA PRO A 119 33.12 -5.28 7.31
C PRO A 119 33.32 -6.31 6.21
N ARG A 120 34.31 -6.08 5.34
CA ARG A 120 34.59 -6.88 4.14
C ARG A 120 34.69 -8.38 4.41
N GLU A 121 35.24 -8.76 5.55
CA GLU A 121 35.45 -10.14 5.98
C GLU A 121 34.14 -10.92 6.23
N LYS A 122 33.03 -10.20 6.47
CA LYS A 122 31.70 -10.78 6.72
C LYS A 122 30.82 -10.77 5.47
N LEU A 123 31.31 -10.22 4.35
CA LEU A 123 30.60 -10.25 3.09
C LEU A 123 30.61 -11.67 2.55
N SER A 124 29.41 -12.24 2.43
CA SER A 124 29.20 -13.60 1.96
C SER A 124 27.98 -13.63 1.05
N GLU A 125 27.80 -14.74 0.35
CA GLU A 125 26.68 -14.94 -0.57
C GLU A 125 25.32 -14.82 0.13
N THR A 126 25.24 -15.18 1.43
CA THR A 126 24.02 -15.01 2.23
C THR A 126 23.66 -13.54 2.41
N ILE A 127 24.64 -12.65 2.61
CA ILE A 127 24.44 -11.20 2.67
C ILE A 127 23.99 -10.66 1.31
N THR A 128 24.53 -11.19 0.21
CA THR A 128 24.08 -10.84 -1.14
C THR A 128 22.60 -11.18 -1.34
N THR A 129 22.17 -12.38 -0.95
CA THR A 129 20.76 -12.79 -1.04
C THR A 129 19.85 -11.89 -0.19
N GLN A 130 20.28 -11.57 1.04
CA GLN A 130 19.51 -10.68 1.91
C GLN A 130 19.40 -9.26 1.32
N LEU A 131 20.46 -8.72 0.73
CA LEU A 131 20.43 -7.44 0.05
C LEU A 131 19.55 -7.46 -1.22
N PHE A 132 19.50 -8.58 -1.94
CA PHE A 132 18.55 -8.73 -3.06
C PHE A 132 17.10 -8.71 -2.59
N GLU A 133 16.78 -9.41 -1.49
CA GLU A 133 15.44 -9.39 -0.90
C GLU A 133 15.06 -7.99 -0.38
N CYS A 134 16.03 -7.25 0.18
CA CYS A 134 15.83 -5.86 0.57
C CYS A 134 15.53 -5.00 -0.67
N ASN A 135 16.33 -5.10 -1.74
CA ASN A 135 16.10 -4.36 -2.99
C ASN A 135 14.72 -4.63 -3.55
N LYS A 136 14.30 -5.90 -3.61
CA LYS A 136 12.96 -6.29 -4.05
C LYS A 136 11.87 -5.67 -3.18
N THR A 137 12.02 -5.75 -1.86
CA THR A 137 11.03 -5.19 -0.93
C THR A 137 10.91 -3.67 -1.04
N ILE A 138 12.03 -2.96 -1.23
CA ILE A 138 12.08 -1.52 -1.39
C ILE A 138 11.47 -1.10 -2.73
N VAL A 139 11.78 -1.80 -3.84
CA VAL A 139 11.19 -1.46 -5.15
C VAL A 139 9.69 -1.75 -5.18
N ASP A 140 9.25 -2.85 -4.57
CA ASP A 140 7.84 -3.25 -4.57
C ASP A 140 6.96 -2.36 -3.68
N ASN A 141 7.49 -1.82 -2.58
CA ASN A 141 6.69 -1.16 -1.54
C ASN A 141 7.14 0.27 -1.20
N GLY A 142 8.30 0.69 -1.67
CA GLY A 142 8.91 1.96 -1.32
C GLY A 142 8.58 3.09 -2.29
N SER A 143 8.75 4.31 -1.78
CA SER A 143 8.71 5.54 -2.59
C SER A 143 9.95 5.63 -3.50
N GLU A 144 9.89 6.53 -4.48
CA GLU A 144 11.04 6.85 -5.33
C GLU A 144 12.23 7.33 -4.49
N GLU A 145 11.99 8.20 -3.51
CA GLU A 145 13.01 8.67 -2.56
C GLU A 145 13.69 7.52 -1.80
N GLN A 146 12.92 6.49 -1.39
CA GLN A 146 13.48 5.32 -0.71
C GLN A 146 14.33 4.45 -1.65
N CYS A 147 13.94 4.34 -2.92
CA CYS A 147 14.70 3.64 -3.94
C CYS A 147 16.02 4.38 -4.27
N GLU A 148 15.96 5.71 -4.40
CA GLU A 148 17.14 6.56 -4.61
C GLU A 148 18.12 6.47 -3.43
N LEU A 149 17.60 6.50 -2.21
CA LEU A 149 18.42 6.37 -1.01
C LEU A 149 19.15 5.01 -0.96
N GLN A 150 18.46 3.92 -1.31
CA GLN A 150 19.07 2.61 -1.42
C GLN A 150 20.16 2.58 -2.52
N MET A 151 19.91 3.21 -3.67
CA MET A 151 20.89 3.32 -4.75
C MET A 151 22.14 4.07 -4.31
N GLN A 152 21.98 5.24 -3.67
CA GLN A 152 23.08 6.06 -3.16
C GLN A 152 23.90 5.30 -2.11
N LEU A 153 23.23 4.55 -1.22
CA LEU A 153 23.88 3.72 -0.21
C LEU A 153 24.78 2.65 -0.86
N LEU A 154 24.24 1.90 -1.82
CA LEU A 154 24.99 0.84 -2.51
C LEU A 154 26.15 1.42 -3.34
N ALA A 155 25.93 2.54 -4.04
CA ALA A 155 26.98 3.22 -4.81
C ALA A 155 28.14 3.69 -3.91
N ARG A 156 27.83 4.23 -2.73
CA ARG A 156 28.86 4.62 -1.75
C ARG A 156 29.69 3.41 -1.28
N GLN A 157 29.06 2.26 -1.10
CA GLN A 157 29.76 1.04 -0.69
C GLN A 157 30.50 0.35 -1.84
N GLN A 158 30.04 0.52 -3.08
CA GLN A 158 30.76 0.07 -4.27
C GLN A 158 32.12 0.75 -4.40
N ALA A 159 32.25 2.03 -4.04
CA ALA A 159 33.54 2.72 -4.02
C ALA A 159 34.56 2.03 -3.08
N GLN A 160 34.08 1.34 -2.04
CA GLN A 160 34.92 0.62 -1.09
C GLN A 160 35.14 -0.85 -1.48
N ASN A 161 34.12 -1.51 -2.05
CA ASN A 161 34.15 -2.92 -2.43
C ASN A 161 33.44 -3.18 -3.78
N PRO A 162 34.05 -2.80 -4.91
CA PRO A 162 33.37 -2.80 -6.20
C PRO A 162 32.92 -4.20 -6.63
N GLY A 163 33.76 -5.23 -6.44
CA GLY A 163 33.45 -6.60 -6.87
C GLY A 163 32.20 -7.23 -6.22
N PHE A 164 31.82 -6.79 -5.02
CA PHE A 164 30.65 -7.31 -4.31
C PHE A 164 29.38 -6.53 -4.68
N TYR A 165 29.44 -5.20 -4.63
CA TYR A 165 28.24 -4.36 -4.77
C TYR A 165 27.77 -4.15 -6.21
N THR A 166 28.64 -4.33 -7.22
CA THR A 166 28.22 -4.19 -8.64
C THR A 166 27.05 -5.08 -9.00
N ARG A 167 27.01 -6.33 -8.53
CA ARG A 167 25.88 -7.24 -8.81
C ARG A 167 24.60 -6.82 -8.08
N ILE A 168 24.72 -6.22 -6.90
CA ILE A 168 23.58 -5.75 -6.08
C ILE A 168 22.97 -4.49 -6.66
N ILE A 169 23.80 -3.59 -7.20
CA ILE A 169 23.35 -2.40 -7.92
C ILE A 169 22.65 -2.81 -9.22
N ALA A 170 23.26 -3.68 -10.02
CA ALA A 170 22.64 -4.16 -11.27
C ALA A 170 21.28 -4.83 -11.03
N HIS A 171 21.12 -5.57 -9.93
CA HIS A 171 19.83 -6.12 -9.53
C HIS A 171 18.80 -5.03 -9.20
N LEU A 172 19.20 -3.98 -8.46
CA LEU A 172 18.31 -2.86 -8.14
C LEU A 172 17.89 -2.10 -9.39
N GLU A 173 18.82 -1.80 -10.29
CA GLU A 173 18.55 -1.12 -11.57
C GLU A 173 17.57 -1.92 -12.43
N SER A 174 17.76 -3.24 -12.52
CA SER A 174 16.85 -4.13 -13.25
C SER A 174 15.42 -4.11 -12.69
N LEU A 175 15.28 -4.06 -11.36
CA LEU A 175 13.99 -3.98 -10.70
C LEU A 175 13.31 -2.62 -10.95
N LEU A 176 14.05 -1.52 -10.88
CA LEU A 176 13.54 -0.18 -11.16
C LEU A 176 13.05 -0.06 -12.61
N HIS A 177 13.84 -0.53 -13.57
CA HIS A 177 13.44 -0.51 -14.98
C HIS A 177 12.19 -1.37 -15.26
N SER A 178 12.07 -2.51 -14.57
CA SER A 178 10.88 -3.37 -14.66
C SER A 178 9.64 -2.67 -14.11
N ARG A 179 9.77 -1.95 -13.00
CA ARG A 179 8.68 -1.17 -12.39
C ARG A 179 8.23 -0.02 -13.30
N GLU A 180 9.17 0.73 -13.85
CA GLU A 180 8.88 1.81 -14.82
C GLU A 180 8.13 1.29 -16.04
N THR A 181 8.56 0.15 -16.59
CA THR A 181 7.93 -0.48 -17.75
C THR A 181 6.49 -0.92 -17.43
N GLN A 182 6.24 -1.47 -16.24
CA GLN A 182 4.90 -1.86 -15.80
C GLN A 182 3.98 -0.66 -15.57
N GLN A 183 4.52 0.44 -15.02
CA GLN A 183 3.77 1.68 -14.83
C GLN A 183 3.43 2.35 -16.17
N ALA A 184 4.33 2.32 -17.14
CA ALA A 184 4.09 2.85 -18.49
C ALA A 184 3.06 2.05 -19.30
N GLN A 185 2.87 0.75 -19.00
CA GLN A 185 1.85 -0.10 -19.63
C GLN A 185 0.47 0.01 -18.96
N ALA A 186 0.41 0.53 -17.74
CA ALA A 186 -0.82 0.66 -16.96
C ALA A 186 -1.45 2.06 -17.03
N ALA A 187 -0.77 3.03 -17.67
CA ALA A 187 -1.22 4.40 -17.92
C ALA A 187 -1.85 4.54 -19.31
#